data_AF-A0A5K1CGS0-F1
#
_entry.id   AF-A0A5K1CGS0-F1
#
_cell.length_a   1.000
_cell.length_b   1.000
_cell.length_c   1.000
_cell.angle_alpha   90.00
_cell.angle_beta   90.00
_cell.angle_gamma   90.00
#
_symmetry.space_group_name_H-M   'P 1'
#
loop_
_entity.id
_entity.type
_entity.pdbx_description
1 polymer ?
#
loop_
_entity_poly.entity_id
_entity_poly.type
_entity_poly.pdbx_seq_one_letter_code
_entity_poly.pdbx_strand_id
1 'polypeptide(L)'
;EFDLVTMKLEEMDFTANVELRPRAGQPGNCYDAESLHDKATPSKSVVCYGLVLWFETGFTSRFCKEMPTTLSTSPYTPKTHWYQTLLTFREPIPMYSEPAYTSSASDIGTDANLAAKIILRISIARAVRHRSIDISVETSAVTVEGRKLRYPAQIFNL
;
A
#
# COMPACT_ATOMS: atom_id res chain seq x y z
N GLU A 1 14.02 9.14 1.39
CA GLU A 1 14.35 10.11 0.32
C GLU A 1 15.80 9.86 -0.08
N PHE A 2 16.12 9.98 -1.38
CA PHE A 2 17.46 9.77 -1.90
C PHE A 2 18.01 11.11 -2.42
N ASP A 3 19.18 11.55 -1.93
CA ASP A 3 19.90 12.68 -2.54
C ASP A 3 20.78 12.15 -3.68
N LEU A 4 20.34 12.36 -4.92
CA LEU A 4 21.03 11.88 -6.11
C LEU A 4 22.48 12.38 -6.27
N VAL A 5 22.91 13.41 -5.53
CA VAL A 5 24.30 13.90 -5.58
C VAL A 5 25.21 13.17 -4.61
N THR A 6 24.69 12.77 -3.46
CA THR A 6 25.50 12.16 -2.39
C THR A 6 25.23 10.67 -2.20
N MET A 7 24.19 10.16 -2.84
CA MET A 7 23.76 8.77 -2.73
C MET A 7 24.89 7.83 -3.18
N LYS A 8 25.20 6.87 -2.33
CA LYS A 8 26.17 5.82 -2.61
C LYS A 8 25.49 4.62 -3.25
N LEU A 9 26.30 3.80 -3.91
CA LEU A 9 25.81 2.60 -4.60
C LEU A 9 25.13 1.61 -3.64
N GLU A 10 25.62 1.52 -2.40
CA GLU A 10 25.06 0.62 -1.39
C GLU A 10 23.70 1.10 -0.88
N GLU A 11 23.41 2.39 -0.99
CA GLU A 11 22.13 2.99 -0.59
C GLU A 11 21.02 2.76 -1.64
N MET A 12 21.38 2.26 -2.84
CA MET A 12 20.41 1.86 -3.87
C MET A 12 19.63 0.60 -3.50
N ASP A 13 20.21 -0.24 -2.64
CA ASP A 13 19.53 -1.41 -2.08
C ASP A 13 18.96 -0.99 -0.71
N PHE A 14 17.64 -0.93 -0.58
CA PHE A 14 17.02 -0.35 0.60
C PHE A 14 15.80 -1.14 1.08
N THR A 15 15.44 -0.92 2.33
CA THR A 15 14.22 -1.44 2.96
C THR A 15 13.43 -0.29 3.56
N ALA A 16 12.13 -0.27 3.31
CA ALA A 16 11.18 0.66 3.91
C ALA A 16 10.07 -0.09 4.64
N ASN A 17 9.59 0.49 5.73
CA ASN A 17 8.38 0.03 6.41
C ASN A 17 7.23 0.97 6.05
N VAL A 18 6.09 0.41 5.64
CA VAL A 18 4.93 1.17 5.20
C VAL A 18 3.70 0.70 5.96
N GLU A 19 2.81 1.63 6.29
CA GLU A 19 1.51 1.35 6.90
C GLU A 19 0.42 1.84 5.96
N LEU A 20 -0.45 0.94 5.51
CA LEU A 20 -1.65 1.27 4.76
C LEU A 20 -2.85 1.33 5.69
N ARG A 21 -3.63 2.40 5.55
CA ARG A 21 -4.93 2.54 6.17
C ARG A 21 -6.00 2.81 5.11
N PRO A 22 -7.24 2.35 5.36
CA PRO A 22 -8.40 2.78 4.59
C PRO A 22 -8.54 4.30 4.63
N ARG A 23 -8.92 4.91 3.50
CA ARG A 23 -9.15 6.35 3.45
C ARG A 23 -10.52 6.66 4.06
N ALA A 24 -10.56 7.43 5.14
CA ALA A 24 -11.81 7.87 5.73
C ALA A 24 -12.63 8.71 4.74
N GLY A 25 -13.92 8.41 4.58
CA GLY A 25 -14.86 9.24 3.83
C GLY A 25 -14.89 9.05 2.31
N GLN A 26 -14.25 8.02 1.75
CA GLN A 26 -14.48 7.60 0.37
C GLN A 26 -15.10 6.20 0.33
N PRO A 27 -16.27 6.00 -0.29
CA PRO A 27 -16.74 4.67 -0.61
C PRO A 27 -15.77 4.08 -1.64
N GLY A 28 -14.85 3.21 -1.19
CA GLY A 28 -14.19 2.28 -2.10
C GLY A 28 -15.27 1.39 -2.72
N ASN A 29 -15.04 0.88 -3.94
CA ASN A 29 -15.94 -0.06 -4.61
C ASN A 29 -16.43 -1.11 -3.62
N CYS A 30 -17.64 -0.91 -3.10
CA CYS A 30 -18.30 -1.82 -2.20
C CYS A 30 -18.70 -3.00 -3.07
N TYR A 31 -18.14 -4.17 -2.77
CA TYR A 31 -18.72 -5.39 -3.27
C TYR A 31 -19.99 -5.59 -2.46
N ASP A 32 -21.13 -5.33 -3.08
CA ASP A 32 -22.42 -5.74 -2.56
C ASP A 32 -22.37 -7.27 -2.48
N ALA A 33 -22.24 -7.80 -1.27
CA ALA A 33 -22.53 -9.20 -1.02
C ALA A 33 -24.05 -9.35 -1.18
N GLU A 34 -24.51 -9.52 -2.41
CA GLU A 34 -25.86 -9.99 -2.71
C GLU A 34 -26.03 -11.43 -2.19
N SER A 35 -26.28 -11.58 -0.90
CA SER A 35 -27.24 -12.54 -0.36
C SER A 35 -27.28 -12.43 1.17
N LEU A 36 -28.30 -11.78 1.70
CA LEU A 36 -29.29 -12.40 2.58
C LEU A 36 -30.20 -11.31 3.13
N HIS A 37 -31.47 -11.60 3.02
CA HIS A 37 -32.59 -10.74 3.29
C HIS A 37 -32.68 -10.42 4.79
N ASP A 38 -32.01 -9.37 5.26
CA ASP A 38 -32.38 -8.73 6.53
C ASP A 38 -31.87 -7.28 6.62
N LYS A 39 -32.57 -6.43 7.37
CA LYS A 39 -32.27 -5.00 7.54
C LYS A 39 -30.98 -4.79 8.34
N ALA A 40 -29.82 -5.04 7.73
CA ALA A 40 -28.51 -4.77 8.30
C ALA A 40 -27.80 -3.67 7.50
N THR A 41 -27.36 -2.63 8.21
CA THR A 41 -26.50 -1.53 7.78
C THR A 41 -25.43 -2.01 6.79
N PRO A 42 -25.18 -1.34 5.64
CA PRO A 42 -24.19 -1.80 4.68
C PRO A 42 -22.84 -1.92 5.38
N SER A 43 -22.31 -3.14 5.46
CA SER A 43 -21.01 -3.43 6.04
C SER A 43 -19.94 -2.83 5.14
N LYS A 44 -19.51 -1.61 5.47
CA LYS A 44 -18.51 -0.85 4.70
C LYS A 44 -17.13 -1.52 4.86
N SER A 45 -16.88 -2.56 4.08
CA SER A 45 -15.55 -3.18 3.93
C SER A 45 -14.95 -2.76 2.58
N VAL A 46 -13.62 -2.67 2.53
CA VAL A 46 -12.85 -2.36 1.32
C VAL A 46 -11.80 -3.44 1.14
N VAL A 47 -11.60 -3.89 -0.10
CA VAL A 47 -10.60 -4.91 -0.42
C VAL A 47 -9.33 -4.26 -0.96
N CYS A 48 -8.20 -4.53 -0.32
CA CYS A 48 -6.89 -4.09 -0.77
C CYS A 48 -6.24 -5.18 -1.63
N TYR A 49 -6.05 -4.90 -2.91
CA TYR A 49 -5.49 -5.84 -3.88
C TYR A 49 -3.96 -5.82 -3.96
N GLY A 50 -3.30 -4.81 -3.38
CA GLY A 50 -1.85 -4.66 -3.49
C GLY A 50 -1.37 -3.24 -3.27
N LEU A 51 -0.16 -2.98 -3.77
CA LEU A 51 0.57 -1.72 -3.62
C LEU A 51 0.70 -1.04 -4.97
N VAL A 52 0.51 0.29 -4.97
CA VAL A 52 0.87 1.14 -6.10
C VAL A 52 2.13 1.90 -5.70
N LEU A 53 3.22 1.67 -6.43
CA LEU A 53 4.47 2.39 -6.28
C LEU A 53 4.59 3.42 -7.40
N TRP A 54 5.01 4.63 -7.02
CA TRP A 54 5.36 5.71 -7.94
C TRP A 54 6.56 6.46 -7.35
N PHE A 55 7.14 7.37 -8.12
CA PHE A 55 8.25 8.19 -7.68
C PHE A 55 8.04 9.66 -8.03
N GLU A 56 8.78 10.50 -7.32
CA GLU A 56 8.91 11.91 -7.60
C GLU A 56 10.39 12.26 -7.68
N THR A 57 10.73 13.13 -8.63
CA THR A 57 12.10 13.64 -8.80
C THR A 57 12.07 15.16 -8.67
N GLY A 58 12.71 15.65 -7.61
CA GLY A 58 12.84 17.08 -7.35
C GLY A 58 13.99 17.71 -8.13
N PHE A 59 13.67 18.68 -8.97
CA PHE A 59 14.63 19.64 -9.52
C PHE A 59 14.67 20.83 -8.57
N THR A 60 15.30 20.64 -7.41
CA THR A 60 15.35 21.65 -6.34
C THR A 60 16.19 22.86 -6.75
N SER A 61 16.20 23.92 -5.94
CA SER A 61 17.02 25.13 -6.19
C SER A 61 18.53 24.84 -6.30
N ARG A 62 18.99 23.67 -5.84
CA ARG A 62 20.35 23.17 -6.04
C ARG A 62 20.66 22.87 -7.52
N PHE A 63 19.67 22.40 -8.28
CA PHE A 63 19.81 21.97 -9.68
C PHE A 63 19.12 22.92 -10.67
N CYS A 64 17.99 23.50 -10.27
CA CYS A 64 17.21 24.45 -11.05
C CYS A 64 16.90 25.67 -10.18
N LYS A 65 17.89 26.57 -10.05
CA LYS A 65 17.80 27.72 -9.15
C LYS A 65 16.68 28.70 -9.51
N GLU A 66 16.45 28.89 -10.81
CA GLU A 66 15.48 29.88 -11.32
C GLU A 66 14.03 29.39 -11.21
N MET A 67 13.80 28.10 -11.47
CA MET A 67 12.46 27.51 -11.44
C MET A 67 12.50 26.09 -10.86
N PRO A 68 12.61 25.95 -9.54
CA PRO A 68 12.52 24.64 -8.90
C PRO A 68 11.19 23.97 -9.22
N THR A 69 11.22 22.68 -9.53
CA THR A 69 10.01 21.91 -9.88
C THR A 69 10.13 20.46 -9.47
N THR A 70 9.03 19.73 -9.48
CA THR A 70 8.98 18.29 -9.17
C THR A 70 8.30 17.57 -10.32
N LEU A 71 9.01 16.60 -10.90
CA LEU A 71 8.39 15.62 -11.79
C LEU A 71 7.74 14.54 -10.90
N SER A 72 6.42 14.40 -10.98
CA SER A 72 5.68 13.36 -10.26
C SER A 72 5.10 12.34 -11.23
N THR A 73 5.15 11.07 -10.83
CA THR A 73 4.44 9.96 -11.52
C THR A 73 3.23 9.48 -10.71
N SER A 74 2.83 10.26 -9.70
CA SER A 74 1.69 9.98 -8.83
C SER A 74 0.39 9.77 -9.62
N PRO A 75 -0.47 8.81 -9.21
CA PRO A 75 -1.78 8.62 -9.82
C PRO A 75 -2.72 9.82 -9.62
N TYR A 76 -2.37 10.77 -8.75
CA TYR A 76 -3.12 12.01 -8.49
C TYR A 76 -2.67 13.18 -9.38
N THR A 77 -1.72 12.97 -10.28
CA THR A 77 -1.16 13.98 -11.19
C THR A 77 -1.38 13.59 -12.64
N PRO A 78 -1.20 14.51 -13.62
CA PRO A 78 -1.28 14.17 -15.02
C PRO A 78 -0.38 12.98 -15.38
N LYS A 79 -0.94 12.07 -16.17
CA LYS A 79 -0.29 10.82 -16.55
C LYS A 79 1.02 11.06 -17.30
N THR A 80 2.04 10.30 -16.90
CA THR A 80 3.35 10.22 -17.58
C THR A 80 3.47 8.89 -18.33
N HIS A 81 4.52 8.73 -19.14
CA HIS A 81 4.80 7.46 -19.82
C HIS A 81 5.29 6.34 -18.87
N TRP A 82 5.72 6.68 -17.65
CA TRP A 82 6.12 5.71 -16.63
C TRP A 82 4.95 5.03 -15.93
N TYR A 83 3.75 5.63 -15.95
CA TYR A 83 2.60 5.18 -15.15
C TYR A 83 3.00 4.95 -13.68
N GLN A 84 2.55 3.84 -13.09
CA GLN A 84 2.86 3.37 -11.75
C GLN A 84 3.20 1.88 -11.81
N THR A 85 3.90 1.38 -10.80
CA THR A 85 4.17 -0.05 -10.64
C THR A 85 3.16 -0.65 -9.68
N LEU A 86 2.47 -1.72 -10.09
CA LEU A 86 1.49 -2.43 -9.26
C LEU A 86 2.11 -3.73 -8.71
N LEU A 87 2.13 -3.87 -7.39
CA LEU A 87 2.53 -5.09 -6.70
C LEU A 87 1.30 -5.74 -6.07
N THR A 88 0.71 -6.72 -6.75
CA THR A 88 -0.51 -7.39 -6.29
C THR A 88 -0.23 -8.36 -5.15
N PHE A 89 -1.11 -8.39 -4.16
CA PHE A 89 -1.10 -9.46 -3.18
C PHE A 89 -1.59 -10.76 -3.81
N ARG A 90 -1.03 -11.90 -3.37
CA ARG A 90 -1.53 -13.23 -3.79
C ARG A 90 -3.00 -13.43 -3.43
N GLU A 91 -3.37 -12.94 -2.25
CA GLU A 91 -4.73 -12.95 -1.73
C GLU A 91 -5.11 -11.50 -1.38
N PRO A 92 -6.22 -10.97 -1.90
CA PRO A 92 -6.70 -9.63 -1.55
C PRO A 92 -7.02 -9.55 -0.05
N ILE A 93 -6.69 -8.43 0.58
CA ILE A 93 -6.84 -8.25 2.03
C ILE A 93 -8.08 -7.40 2.31
N PRO A 94 -9.14 -7.95 2.94
CA PRO A 94 -10.32 -7.17 3.30
C PRO A 94 -10.02 -6.28 4.51
N MET A 95 -10.49 -5.04 4.47
CA MET A 95 -10.23 -3.98 5.45
C MET A 95 -11.52 -3.26 5.84
N TYR A 96 -11.54 -2.63 7.02
CA TYR A 96 -12.63 -1.72 7.41
C TYR A 96 -12.64 -0.47 6.51
N SER A 97 -13.78 0.05 6.07
CA SER A 97 -13.82 1.29 5.26
C SER A 97 -13.75 2.57 6.11
N GLU A 98 -14.13 2.48 7.39
CA GLU A 98 -14.04 3.58 8.35
C GLU A 98 -13.21 3.14 9.56
N PRO A 99 -12.47 4.06 10.23
CA PRO A 99 -11.90 3.77 11.54
C PRO A 99 -13.07 3.55 12.50
N ALA A 100 -13.48 2.30 12.67
CA ALA A 100 -14.52 1.92 13.60
C ALA A 100 -14.04 2.26 15.02
N TYR A 101 -14.52 3.37 15.57
CA TYR A 101 -14.61 3.52 17.02
C TYR A 101 -15.60 2.45 17.49
N THR A 102 -15.11 1.39 18.11
CA THR A 102 -15.98 0.31 18.57
C THR A 102 -16.69 0.70 19.85
N SER A 103 -18.01 0.58 19.85
CA SER A 103 -18.73 0.01 21.00
C SER A 103 -19.72 -0.98 20.40
N SER A 104 -19.44 -2.27 20.42
CA SER A 104 -19.81 -3.09 21.57
C SER A 104 -19.23 -4.49 21.37
N ALA A 105 -19.00 -5.16 22.50
CA ALA A 105 -18.63 -6.56 22.54
C ALA A 105 -19.74 -7.42 21.92
N SER A 106 -19.42 -8.17 20.87
CA SER A 106 -20.22 -9.31 20.42
C SER A 106 -19.31 -10.39 19.83
N ASP A 107 -19.82 -11.61 19.89
CA ASP A 107 -19.09 -12.88 19.92
C ASP A 107 -18.12 -13.17 18.77
N ILE A 108 -17.05 -13.87 19.14
CA ILE A 108 -16.03 -14.45 18.25
C ILE A 108 -16.67 -15.58 17.44
N GLY A 109 -16.70 -15.48 16.10
CA GLY A 109 -17.02 -16.66 15.29
C GLY A 109 -17.45 -16.47 13.84
N THR A 110 -17.90 -15.29 13.41
CA THR A 110 -18.44 -15.12 12.03
C THR A 110 -18.25 -13.68 11.54
N ASP A 111 -17.87 -13.51 10.26
CA ASP A 111 -17.60 -12.25 9.51
C ASP A 111 -16.49 -11.28 10.01
N ALA A 112 -15.72 -11.62 11.04
CA ALA A 112 -15.05 -10.61 11.87
C ALA A 112 -13.49 -10.58 11.85
N ASN A 113 -12.84 -10.56 10.67
CA ASN A 113 -11.36 -10.40 10.59
C ASN A 113 -10.91 -9.33 9.58
N LEU A 114 -11.65 -8.25 9.44
CA LEU A 114 -11.23 -7.11 8.62
C LEU A 114 -9.95 -6.49 9.20
N ALA A 115 -9.00 -6.15 8.33
CA ALA A 115 -7.81 -5.42 8.75
C ALA A 115 -8.17 -3.95 9.02
N ALA A 116 -7.78 -3.44 10.18
CA ALA A 116 -7.79 -2.00 10.45
C ALA A 116 -6.63 -1.29 9.73
N LYS A 117 -5.52 -2.01 9.54
CA LYS A 117 -4.33 -1.54 8.81
C LYS A 117 -3.52 -2.71 8.25
N ILE A 118 -2.70 -2.43 7.25
CA ILE A 118 -1.72 -3.36 6.71
C ILE A 118 -0.33 -2.78 6.99
N ILE A 119 0.53 -3.56 7.61
CA ILE A 119 1.95 -3.25 7.83
C ILE A 119 2.76 -4.01 6.79
N LEU A 120 3.65 -3.30 6.12
CA LEU A 120 4.47 -3.83 5.04
C LEU A 120 5.94 -3.55 5.32
N ARG A 121 6.80 -4.52 5.00
CA ARG A 121 8.24 -4.30 4.83
C ARG A 121 8.56 -4.51 3.36
N ILE A 122 8.94 -3.45 2.67
CA ILE A 122 9.28 -3.47 1.24
C ILE A 122 10.80 -3.35 1.15
N SER A 123 11.45 -4.28 0.48
CA SER A 123 12.87 -4.19 0.15
C SER A 123 13.05 -4.19 -1.35
N ILE A 124 13.87 -3.29 -1.86
CA ILE A 124 14.22 -3.18 -3.27
C ILE A 124 15.73 -3.32 -3.37
N ALA A 125 16.18 -4.27 -4.19
CA ALA A 125 17.59 -4.50 -4.44
C ALA A 125 17.84 -4.76 -5.92
N ARG A 126 19.07 -4.49 -6.36
CA ARG A 126 19.52 -4.89 -7.70
C ARG A 126 19.53 -6.41 -7.82
N ALA A 127 18.93 -6.93 -8.88
CA ALA A 127 18.94 -8.35 -9.16
C ALA A 127 20.31 -8.78 -9.72
N VAL A 128 20.57 -10.10 -9.72
CA VAL A 128 21.75 -10.68 -10.39
C VAL A 128 21.71 -10.45 -11.91
N ARG A 129 20.51 -10.35 -12.47
CA ARG A 129 20.32 -10.02 -13.89
C ARG A 129 20.55 -8.53 -14.12
N HIS A 130 21.36 -8.23 -15.12
CA HIS A 130 21.73 -6.85 -15.46
C HIS A 130 20.48 -6.00 -15.74
N ARG A 131 20.38 -4.86 -15.05
CA ARG A 131 19.26 -3.90 -15.12
C ARG A 131 17.90 -4.45 -14.66
N SER A 132 17.91 -5.52 -13.88
CA SER A 132 16.72 -5.99 -13.18
C SER A 132 16.74 -5.60 -11.71
N ILE A 133 15.56 -5.51 -11.11
CA ILE A 133 15.38 -5.26 -9.68
C ILE A 133 14.53 -6.35 -9.06
N ASP A 134 14.92 -6.78 -7.87
CA ASP A 134 14.14 -7.69 -7.04
C ASP A 134 13.45 -6.85 -5.95
N ILE A 135 12.13 -6.96 -5.90
CA ILE A 135 11.29 -6.29 -4.90
C ILE A 135 10.68 -7.36 -4.00
N SER A 136 11.07 -7.38 -2.73
CA SER A 136 10.44 -8.24 -1.71
C SER A 136 9.41 -7.45 -0.90
N VAL A 137 8.25 -8.04 -0.64
CA VAL A 137 7.20 -7.48 0.20
C VAL A 137 6.81 -8.50 1.27
N GLU A 138 7.00 -8.13 2.53
CA GLU A 138 6.45 -8.86 3.68
C GLU A 138 5.21 -8.14 4.18
N THR A 139 4.08 -8.86 4.23
CA THR A 139 2.78 -8.26 4.52
C THR A 139 2.21 -8.78 5.84
N SER A 140 1.61 -7.90 6.62
CA SER A 140 0.85 -8.26 7.81
C SER A 140 -0.41 -7.42 7.94
N ALA A 141 -1.56 -8.07 8.02
CA ALA A 141 -2.82 -7.43 8.39
C ALA A 141 -2.91 -7.32 9.92
N VAL A 142 -3.46 -6.22 10.40
CA VAL A 142 -3.70 -5.99 11.83
C VAL A 142 -5.16 -5.63 12.04
N THR A 143 -5.85 -6.37 12.91
CA THR A 143 -7.26 -6.12 13.27
C THR A 143 -7.39 -4.91 14.20
N VAL A 144 -8.62 -4.45 14.45
CA VAL A 144 -8.91 -3.39 15.44
C VAL A 144 -8.43 -3.74 16.86
N GLU A 145 -8.45 -5.03 17.21
CA GLU A 145 -7.97 -5.56 18.49
C GLU A 145 -6.43 -5.69 18.55
N GLY A 146 -5.72 -5.34 17.48
CA GLY A 146 -4.27 -5.46 17.41
C GLY A 146 -3.76 -6.87 17.10
N ARG A 147 -4.64 -7.83 16.78
CA ARG A 147 -4.22 -9.17 16.33
C ARG A 147 -3.56 -9.07 14.97
N LYS A 148 -2.41 -9.72 14.81
CA LYS A 148 -1.58 -9.66 13.59
C LYS A 148 -1.65 -10.96 12.82
N LEU A 149 -2.13 -10.91 11.58
CA LEU A 149 -2.08 -12.00 10.61
C LEU A 149 -0.93 -11.74 9.61
N ARG A 150 0.04 -12.65 9.53
CA ARG A 150 1.17 -12.54 8.60
C ARG A 150 0.89 -13.32 7.34
N TYR A 151 1.17 -12.72 6.18
CA TYR A 151 1.08 -13.38 4.88
C TYR A 151 2.46 -13.86 4.44
N PRO A 152 2.54 -14.88 3.55
CA PRO A 152 3.79 -15.27 2.92
C PRO A 152 4.46 -14.09 2.20
N ALA A 153 5.78 -13.96 2.36
CA ALA A 153 6.53 -12.94 1.63
C ALA A 153 6.41 -13.16 0.11
N GLN A 154 6.28 -12.07 -0.64
CA GLN A 154 6.23 -12.07 -2.10
C GLN A 154 7.49 -11.42 -2.66
N ILE A 155 8.02 -11.99 -3.74
CA ILE A 155 9.13 -11.42 -4.50
C ILE A 155 8.64 -11.14 -5.91
N PHE A 156 8.93 -9.95 -6.42
CA PHE A 156 8.65 -9.50 -7.77
C PHE A 156 10.00 -9.20 -8.44
N ASN A 157 10.25 -9.80 -9.60
CA ASN A 157 11.45 -9.57 -10.37
C ASN A 157 11.05 -8.73 -11.59
N LEU A 158 11.59 -7.51 -11.69
CA LEU A 158 11.32 -6.56 -12.77
C LEU A 158 12.54 -6.42 -13.69
#